data_AF-A0A024TTN8-F1
#
_entry.id   AF-A0A024TTN8-F1
#
_cell.length_a   1.000
_cell.length_b   1.000
_cell.length_c   1.000
_cell.angle_alpha   90.00
_cell.angle_beta   90.00
_cell.angle_gamma   90.00
#
_symmetry.space_group_name_H-M   'P 1'
#
loop_
_entity.id
_entity.type
_entity.pdbx_description
1 polymer ?
#
loop_
_entity_poly.entity_id
_entity_poly.type
_entity_poly.pdbx_seq_one_letter_code
_entity_poly.pdbx_strand_id
1 'polypeptide(L)'
;MLHATGPVQLAMPTTLQQSRPIMREKRRLSDAAIAPAYPVKRTRSLTDYDFEEMLATVLAMAEDLYLLLDVVADICQDKKCRRCNTHDIETLRRNLNGIENTVKDLDDAKAVACSVHAVQAMCVDLFAVLKYIMGGAHYGDVVALDLGHLVLGCRNQFAQFMMQYSLN
;
A
#
# COMPACT_ATOMS: atom_id res chain seq x y z
N MET A 1 72.48 14.02 39.52
CA MET A 1 72.37 14.05 38.05
C MET A 1 70.90 14.21 37.73
N LEU A 2 70.36 15.43 37.65
CA LEU A 2 70.28 16.33 36.49
C LEU A 2 69.34 15.86 35.34
N HIS A 3 68.30 16.69 35.14
CA HIS A 3 67.40 16.89 33.99
C HIS A 3 66.19 15.93 33.81
N ALA A 4 64.92 16.39 33.90
CA ALA A 4 64.18 17.33 33.00
C ALA A 4 64.01 16.70 31.60
N THR A 5 62.86 16.62 30.90
CA THR A 5 61.64 17.43 30.83
C THR A 5 60.71 16.79 29.76
N GLY A 6 59.39 16.90 29.94
CA GLY A 6 58.46 17.30 28.87
C GLY A 6 57.94 16.25 27.85
N PRO A 7 56.78 16.54 27.22
CA PRO A 7 55.85 15.56 26.65
C PRO A 7 56.06 15.33 25.15
N VAL A 8 55.64 14.18 24.63
CA VAL A 8 55.52 13.97 23.18
C VAL A 8 54.09 13.56 22.82
N GLN A 9 53.57 14.32 21.86
CA GLN A 9 52.21 14.45 21.40
C GLN A 9 51.71 13.27 20.57
N LEU A 10 50.37 13.19 20.49
CA LEU A 10 49.58 12.55 19.44
C LEU A 10 50.17 12.73 18.03
N ALA A 11 50.19 11.65 17.26
CA ALA A 11 49.87 11.70 15.83
C ALA A 11 49.51 10.31 15.31
N MET A 12 48.30 10.18 14.76
CA MET A 12 47.96 9.11 13.82
C MET A 12 48.74 9.30 12.52
N PRO A 13 49.07 8.22 11.81
CA PRO A 13 49.09 8.25 10.36
C PRO A 13 48.00 7.34 9.81
N THR A 14 46.94 8.01 9.36
CA THR A 14 46.04 7.67 8.27
C THR A 14 46.66 6.70 7.24
N THR A 15 46.33 5.41 7.31
CA THR A 15 46.44 4.54 6.13
C THR A 15 45.20 4.73 5.28
N LEU A 16 45.42 5.55 4.26
CA LEU A 16 44.52 5.90 3.16
C LEU A 16 43.67 4.72 2.67
N GLN A 17 42.37 4.98 2.61
CA GLN A 17 41.43 4.36 1.69
C GLN A 17 42.06 4.25 0.30
N GLN A 18 42.40 3.04 -0.11
CA GLN A 18 42.53 2.72 -1.53
C GLN A 18 41.19 2.16 -2.02
N SER A 19 40.24 3.07 -2.21
CA SER A 19 39.09 2.86 -3.06
C SER A 19 39.64 2.57 -4.46
N ARG A 20 39.50 1.34 -4.93
CA ARG A 20 39.78 1.00 -6.33
C ARG A 20 38.92 1.91 -7.21
N PRO A 21 39.48 2.64 -8.19
CA PRO A 21 38.65 3.38 -9.14
C PRO A 21 37.85 2.37 -9.96
N ILE A 22 36.55 2.27 -9.68
CA ILE A 22 35.61 1.58 -10.56
C ILE A 22 35.58 2.41 -11.84
N MET A 23 36.26 1.91 -12.87
CA MET A 23 36.27 2.47 -14.21
C MET A 23 34.82 2.53 -14.71
N ARG A 24 34.24 3.73 -14.64
CA ARG A 24 32.92 4.02 -15.19
C ARG A 24 33.05 3.99 -16.71
N GLU A 25 32.74 2.84 -17.29
CA GLU A 25 32.69 2.68 -18.74
C GLU A 25 31.64 3.65 -19.29
N LYS A 26 32.12 4.73 -19.93
CA LYS A 26 31.31 5.66 -20.71
C LYS A 26 30.80 4.89 -21.93
N ARG A 27 29.63 4.25 -21.80
CA ARG A 27 28.91 3.70 -22.94
C ARG A 27 28.63 4.87 -23.89
N ARG A 28 29.28 4.84 -25.05
CA ARG A 28 29.22 5.87 -26.09
C ARG A 28 27.75 6.07 -26.49
N LEU A 29 27.20 7.25 -26.19
CA LEU A 29 25.99 7.75 -26.82
C LEU A 29 26.31 7.92 -28.30
N SER A 30 25.76 7.04 -29.12
CA SER A 30 25.76 7.19 -30.57
C SER A 30 24.48 7.95 -30.90
N ASP A 31 24.61 9.08 -31.59
CA ASP A 31 23.51 9.91 -32.06
C ASP A 31 22.47 9.09 -32.80
N ALA A 32 21.35 8.81 -32.12
CA ALA A 32 20.13 8.32 -32.70
C ALA A 32 19.00 9.18 -32.16
N ALA A 33 18.60 10.14 -32.98
CA ALA A 33 17.32 10.84 -33.01
C ALA A 33 16.64 11.10 -31.65
N ILE A 34 16.58 12.40 -31.31
CA ILE A 34 15.60 12.97 -30.39
C ILE A 34 14.20 12.60 -30.92
N ALA A 35 13.67 11.47 -30.47
CA ALA A 35 12.25 11.19 -30.44
C ALA A 35 11.83 11.28 -28.97
N PRO A 36 10.85 12.12 -28.60
CA PRO A 36 10.25 11.98 -27.29
C PRO A 36 9.66 10.58 -27.22
N ALA A 37 10.25 9.71 -26.39
CA ALA A 37 9.62 8.47 -25.98
C ALA A 37 8.42 8.88 -25.11
N TYR A 38 7.33 9.25 -25.75
CA TYR A 38 6.02 9.21 -25.10
C TYR A 38 5.88 7.79 -24.57
N PRO A 39 5.63 7.59 -23.26
CA PRO A 39 5.28 6.27 -22.79
C PRO A 39 3.98 5.94 -23.52
N VAL A 40 4.07 5.04 -24.51
CA VAL A 40 2.91 4.39 -25.08
C VAL A 40 2.29 3.65 -23.91
N LYS A 41 1.31 4.27 -23.25
CA LYS A 41 0.39 3.56 -22.37
C LYS A 41 -0.19 2.47 -23.25
N ARG A 42 0.32 1.25 -23.13
CA ARG A 42 -0.30 0.08 -23.72
C ARG A 42 -1.66 -0.01 -23.05
N THR A 43 -2.68 0.49 -23.73
CA THR A 43 -4.06 0.30 -23.31
C THR A 43 -4.34 -1.18 -23.49
N ARG A 44 -4.09 -1.98 -22.45
CA ARG A 44 -4.56 -3.36 -22.39
C ARG A 44 -6.09 -3.29 -22.46
N SER A 45 -6.68 -3.88 -23.49
CA SER A 45 -8.13 -4.06 -23.53
C SER A 45 -8.51 -5.02 -22.42
N LEU A 46 -9.36 -4.58 -21.50
CA LEU A 46 -9.92 -5.43 -20.46
C LEU A 46 -10.94 -6.38 -21.07
N THR A 47 -10.90 -7.63 -20.63
CA THR A 47 -11.84 -8.69 -21.01
C THR A 47 -12.87 -8.90 -19.90
N ASP A 48 -13.96 -9.59 -20.20
CA ASP A 48 -14.97 -9.95 -19.19
C ASP A 48 -14.35 -10.75 -18.04
N TYR A 49 -13.39 -11.63 -18.36
CA TYR A 49 -12.60 -12.37 -17.37
C TYR A 49 -11.79 -11.44 -16.45
N ASP A 50 -11.20 -10.37 -17.00
CA ASP A 50 -10.50 -9.38 -16.17
C ASP A 50 -11.47 -8.72 -15.18
N PHE A 51 -12.71 -8.43 -15.60
CA PHE A 51 -13.71 -7.85 -14.70
C PHE A 51 -14.15 -8.83 -13.61
N GLU A 52 -14.38 -10.10 -13.94
CA GLU A 52 -14.69 -11.14 -12.96
C GLU A 52 -13.54 -11.29 -11.93
N GLU A 53 -12.28 -11.33 -12.40
CA GLU A 53 -11.11 -11.36 -11.53
C GLU A 53 -11.02 -10.12 -10.63
N MET A 54 -11.31 -8.94 -11.19
CA MET A 54 -11.32 -7.69 -10.44
C MET A 54 -12.39 -7.69 -9.34
N LEU A 55 -13.61 -8.14 -9.65
CA LEU A 55 -14.70 -8.21 -8.68
C LEU A 55 -14.41 -9.22 -7.58
N ALA A 56 -13.90 -10.41 -7.93
CA ALA A 56 -13.49 -11.41 -6.95
C ALA A 56 -12.40 -10.88 -6.01
N THR A 57 -11.41 -10.16 -6.55
CA THR A 57 -10.33 -9.56 -5.77
C THR A 57 -10.84 -8.44 -4.85
N VAL A 58 -11.75 -7.59 -5.35
CA VAL A 58 -12.40 -6.53 -4.56
C VAL A 58 -13.23 -7.12 -3.42
N LEU A 59 -13.97 -8.19 -3.67
CA LEU A 59 -14.79 -8.86 -2.67
C LEU A 59 -13.93 -9.47 -1.56
N ALA A 60 -12.85 -10.18 -1.92
CA ALA A 60 -11.91 -10.73 -0.94
C ALA A 60 -11.29 -9.63 -0.06
N MET A 61 -10.86 -8.51 -0.66
CA MET A 61 -10.35 -7.38 0.11
C MET A 61 -11.43 -6.75 1.01
N ALA A 62 -12.69 -6.71 0.57
CA ALA A 62 -13.78 -6.18 1.37
C ALA A 62 -14.04 -7.03 2.63
N GLU A 63 -14.05 -8.36 2.47
CA GLU A 63 -14.21 -9.31 3.58
C GLU A 63 -13.08 -9.18 4.61
N ASP A 64 -11.81 -9.17 4.15
CA ASP A 64 -10.65 -9.01 5.03
C ASP A 64 -10.69 -7.69 5.80
N LEU A 65 -11.06 -6.59 5.12
CA LEU A 65 -11.18 -5.28 5.75
C LEU A 65 -12.36 -5.20 6.72
N TYR A 66 -13.44 -5.93 6.47
CA TYR A 66 -14.58 -6.02 7.37
C TYR A 66 -14.14 -6.64 8.71
N LEU A 67 -13.43 -7.77 8.64
CA LEU A 67 -12.90 -8.45 9.83
C LEU A 67 -11.92 -7.57 10.61
N LEU A 68 -11.02 -6.88 9.92
CA LEU A 68 -10.09 -5.95 10.57
C LEU A 68 -10.79 -4.75 11.19
N LEU A 69 -11.87 -4.25 10.58
CA LEU A 69 -12.69 -3.17 11.13
C LEU A 69 -13.45 -3.62 12.37
N ASP A 70 -13.93 -4.87 12.41
CA ASP A 70 -14.56 -5.47 13.58
C ASP A 70 -13.58 -5.58 14.75
N VAL A 71 -12.34 -6.00 14.50
CA VAL A 71 -11.28 -5.99 15.52
C VAL A 71 -11.07 -4.58 16.07
N VAL A 72 -11.04 -3.56 15.21
CA VAL A 72 -10.92 -2.16 15.68
C VAL A 72 -12.13 -1.76 16.53
N ALA A 73 -13.34 -2.18 16.16
CA ALA A 73 -14.55 -1.90 16.92
C ALA A 73 -14.52 -2.57 18.31
N ASP A 74 -14.03 -3.81 18.40
CA ASP A 74 -13.89 -4.53 19.66
C ASP A 74 -12.86 -3.86 20.57
N ILE A 75 -11.69 -3.48 20.03
CA ILE A 75 -10.68 -2.71 20.78
C ILE A 75 -11.28 -1.38 21.28
N CYS A 76 -12.07 -0.69 20.44
CA CYS A 76 -12.74 0.55 20.85
C CYS A 76 -13.64 0.32 22.07
N GLN A 77 -14.41 -0.77 22.07
CA GLN A 77 -15.32 -1.11 23.16
C GLN A 77 -14.56 -1.49 24.42
N ASP A 78 -13.58 -2.39 24.32
CA ASP A 78 -12.76 -2.87 25.44
C ASP A 78 -12.02 -1.72 26.15
N LYS A 79 -11.46 -0.81 25.36
CA LYS A 79 -10.72 0.35 25.89
C LYS A 79 -11.60 1.55 26.23
N LYS A 80 -12.91 1.48 25.97
CA LYS A 80 -13.85 2.61 26.09
C LYS A 80 -13.31 3.85 25.37
N CYS A 81 -12.83 3.65 24.14
CA CYS A 81 -12.18 4.67 23.35
C CYS A 81 -13.14 5.85 23.07
N ARG A 82 -12.64 7.08 23.23
CA ARG A 82 -13.37 8.32 22.89
C ARG A 82 -12.83 9.02 21.64
N ARG A 83 -11.79 8.44 21.02
CA ARG A 83 -11.15 9.00 19.82
C ARG A 83 -11.77 8.48 18.53
N CYS A 84 -12.31 7.27 18.56
CA CYS A 84 -13.05 6.70 17.44
C CYS A 84 -14.52 7.08 17.56
N ASN A 85 -15.12 7.47 16.43
CA ASN A 85 -16.54 7.72 16.32
C ASN A 85 -17.25 6.44 15.86
N THR A 86 -18.21 5.94 16.63
CA THR A 86 -19.00 4.76 16.28
C THR A 86 -19.71 4.93 14.94
N HIS A 87 -20.19 6.14 14.64
CA HIS A 87 -20.82 6.42 13.36
C HIS A 87 -19.84 6.19 12.19
N ASP A 88 -18.56 6.54 12.34
CA ASP A 88 -17.58 6.35 11.26
C ASP A 88 -17.38 4.86 10.98
N ILE A 89 -17.28 4.04 12.03
CA ILE A 89 -17.16 2.57 11.92
C ILE A 89 -18.40 1.99 11.23
N GLU A 90 -19.60 2.41 11.63
CA GLU A 90 -20.85 1.96 11.00
C GLU A 90 -20.98 2.39 9.54
N THR A 91 -20.51 3.60 9.18
CA THR A 91 -20.45 4.05 7.79
C THR A 91 -19.51 3.18 6.98
N LEU A 92 -18.31 2.90 7.51
CA LEU A 92 -17.32 2.06 6.83
C LEU A 92 -17.83 0.62 6.63
N ARG A 93 -18.49 0.03 7.64
CA ARG A 93 -19.18 -1.27 7.50
C ARG A 93 -20.25 -1.25 6.42
N ARG A 94 -21.06 -0.18 6.36
CA ARG A 94 -22.08 -0.02 5.31
C ARG A 94 -21.47 0.08 3.91
N ASN A 95 -20.33 0.76 3.76
CA ASN A 95 -19.64 0.84 2.48
C ASN A 95 -19.15 -0.54 2.03
N LEU A 96 -18.54 -1.33 2.92
CA LEU A 96 -18.12 -2.71 2.62
C LEU A 96 -19.31 -3.61 2.23
N ASN A 97 -20.41 -3.56 2.99
CA ASN A 97 -21.63 -4.28 2.62
C ASN A 97 -22.20 -3.81 1.27
N GLY A 98 -22.06 -2.52 0.94
CA GLY A 98 -22.45 -1.97 -0.35
C GLY A 98 -21.68 -2.58 -1.51
N ILE A 99 -20.38 -2.83 -1.33
CA ILE A 99 -19.54 -3.55 -2.30
C ILE A 99 -20.08 -4.96 -2.50
N GLU A 100 -20.31 -5.73 -1.43
CA GLU A 100 -20.82 -7.10 -1.53
C GLU A 100 -22.15 -7.18 -2.29
N ASN A 101 -23.08 -6.27 -1.97
CA ASN A 101 -24.38 -6.22 -2.63
C ASN A 101 -24.24 -5.87 -4.11
N THR A 102 -23.36 -4.91 -4.43
CA THR A 102 -23.08 -4.52 -5.82
C THR A 102 -22.53 -5.69 -6.64
N VAL A 103 -21.62 -6.48 -6.05
CA VAL A 103 -21.06 -7.67 -6.72
C VAL A 103 -22.14 -8.73 -6.93
N LYS A 104 -22.96 -9.03 -5.92
CA LYS A 104 -24.07 -9.99 -6.02
C LYS A 104 -25.09 -9.60 -7.10
N ASP A 105 -25.46 -8.33 -7.15
CA ASP A 105 -26.39 -7.80 -8.15
C ASP A 105 -25.83 -7.93 -9.59
N LEU A 106 -24.51 -7.81 -9.76
CA LEU A 106 -23.84 -7.98 -11.05
C LEU A 106 -23.80 -9.45 -11.51
N ASP A 107 -23.60 -10.39 -10.58
CA ASP A 107 -23.64 -11.83 -10.85
C ASP A 107 -25.04 -12.26 -11.30
N ASP A 108 -26.08 -11.80 -10.59
CA ASP A 108 -27.48 -12.11 -10.90
C ASP A 108 -27.93 -11.52 -12.25
N ALA A 109 -27.38 -10.35 -12.64
CA ALA A 109 -27.71 -9.67 -13.88
C ALA A 109 -26.98 -10.22 -15.14
N LYS A 110 -26.16 -11.27 -15.02
CA LYS A 110 -25.29 -11.80 -16.09
C LYS A 110 -24.40 -10.72 -16.74
N ALA A 111 -23.64 -10.01 -15.91
CA ALA A 111 -22.33 -9.39 -16.19
C ALA A 111 -22.13 -8.47 -17.43
N VAL A 112 -23.16 -8.04 -18.17
CA VAL A 112 -22.94 -7.07 -19.28
C VAL A 112 -22.60 -5.66 -18.78
N ALA A 113 -22.72 -5.38 -17.48
CA ALA A 113 -22.70 -4.01 -16.93
C ALA A 113 -21.51 -3.65 -16.02
N CYS A 114 -20.58 -4.56 -15.71
CA CYS A 114 -19.44 -4.18 -14.87
C CYS A 114 -18.54 -3.21 -15.63
N SER A 115 -18.22 -2.08 -15.00
CA SER A 115 -17.38 -1.05 -15.60
C SER A 115 -16.19 -0.74 -14.71
N VAL A 116 -15.11 -0.26 -15.33
CA VAL A 116 -13.93 0.23 -14.60
C VAL A 116 -14.33 1.28 -13.56
N HIS A 117 -15.29 2.15 -13.89
CA HIS A 117 -15.79 3.17 -12.96
C HIS A 117 -16.49 2.56 -11.73
N ALA A 118 -17.24 1.47 -11.89
CA ALA A 118 -17.82 0.77 -10.75
C ALA A 118 -16.73 0.19 -9.84
N VAL A 119 -15.71 -0.47 -10.44
CA VAL A 119 -14.56 -0.98 -9.67
C VAL A 119 -13.79 0.13 -8.97
N GLN A 120 -13.59 1.27 -9.63
CA GLN A 120 -12.95 2.44 -9.02
C GLN A 120 -13.75 2.97 -7.83
N ALA A 121 -15.08 3.04 -7.92
CA ALA A 121 -15.93 3.44 -6.80
C ALA A 121 -15.77 2.49 -5.60
N MET A 122 -15.77 1.18 -5.84
CA MET A 122 -15.51 0.18 -4.79
C MET A 122 -14.10 0.35 -4.18
N CYS A 123 -13.09 0.67 -5.00
CA CYS A 123 -11.74 0.94 -4.51
C CYS A 123 -11.64 2.17 -3.60
N VAL A 124 -12.46 3.20 -3.85
CA VAL A 124 -12.54 4.38 -2.95
C VAL A 124 -13.03 3.96 -1.57
N ASP A 125 -14.04 3.10 -1.51
CA ASP A 125 -14.58 2.56 -0.26
C ASP A 125 -13.56 1.68 0.48
N LEU A 126 -12.91 0.74 -0.22
CA LEU A 126 -11.83 -0.07 0.36
C LEU A 126 -10.69 0.81 0.92
N PHE A 127 -10.30 1.85 0.17
CA PHE A 127 -9.24 2.76 0.60
C PHE A 127 -9.64 3.56 1.83
N ALA A 128 -10.90 3.97 1.95
CA ALA A 128 -11.41 4.68 3.12
C ALA A 128 -11.28 3.82 4.40
N VAL A 129 -11.59 2.52 4.30
CA VAL A 129 -11.45 1.58 5.42
C VAL A 129 -9.99 1.35 5.77
N LEU A 130 -9.14 1.08 4.77
CA LEU A 130 -7.68 0.93 4.97
C LEU A 130 -7.08 2.16 5.66
N LYS A 131 -7.44 3.35 5.20
CA LYS A 131 -6.98 4.61 5.80
C LYS A 131 -7.44 4.76 7.23
N TYR A 132 -8.68 4.38 7.54
CA TYR A 132 -9.22 4.42 8.90
C TYR A 132 -8.46 3.47 9.83
N ILE A 133 -8.23 2.22 9.41
CA ILE A 133 -7.53 1.22 10.23
C ILE A 133 -6.07 1.63 10.45
N MET A 134 -5.35 2.00 9.39
CA MET A 134 -3.91 2.31 9.45
C MET A 134 -3.61 3.68 10.05
N GLY A 135 -4.45 4.68 9.77
CA GLY A 135 -4.28 6.04 10.28
C GLY A 135 -5.02 6.32 11.58
N GLY A 136 -5.80 5.35 12.07
CA GLY A 136 -6.67 5.48 13.24
C GLY A 136 -5.96 5.29 14.57
N ALA A 137 -6.72 5.50 15.65
CA ALA A 137 -6.21 5.44 17.01
C ALA A 137 -5.72 4.05 17.45
N HIS A 138 -6.21 2.99 16.80
CA HIS A 138 -6.02 1.60 17.22
C HIS A 138 -5.05 0.80 16.34
N TYR A 139 -4.38 1.41 15.37
CA TYR A 139 -3.38 0.67 14.56
C TYR A 139 -2.29 0.03 15.44
N GLY A 140 -1.79 0.77 16.44
CA GLY A 140 -0.81 0.23 17.39
C GLY A 140 -1.34 -0.93 18.22
N ASP A 141 -2.65 -0.94 18.51
CA ASP A 141 -3.29 -2.03 19.25
C ASP A 141 -3.45 -3.28 18.39
N VAL A 142 -3.82 -3.10 17.12
CA VAL A 142 -3.86 -4.20 16.14
C VAL A 142 -2.47 -4.83 15.97
N VAL A 143 -1.41 -4.03 15.95
CA VAL A 143 -0.02 -4.54 15.93
C VAL A 143 0.32 -5.30 17.22
N ALA A 144 -0.11 -4.80 18.38
CA ALA A 144 0.12 -5.46 19.67
C ALA A 144 -0.63 -6.80 19.79
N LEU A 145 -1.72 -6.98 19.05
CA LEU A 145 -2.44 -8.26 18.92
C LEU A 145 -1.84 -9.21 17.87
N ASP A 146 -0.67 -8.88 17.31
CA ASP A 146 0.00 -9.62 16.24
C ASP A 146 -0.79 -9.68 14.92
N LEU A 147 -1.74 -8.76 14.71
CA LEU A 147 -2.55 -8.69 13.48
C LEU A 147 -2.03 -7.64 12.48
N GLY A 148 -0.95 -6.93 12.81
CA GLY A 148 -0.38 -5.88 11.96
C GLY A 148 0.03 -6.39 10.56
N HIS A 149 0.46 -7.65 10.46
CA HIS A 149 0.82 -8.26 9.18
C HIS A 149 -0.38 -8.42 8.24
N LEU A 150 -1.59 -8.64 8.78
CA LEU A 150 -2.83 -8.74 8.00
C LEU A 150 -3.20 -7.38 7.38
N VAL A 151 -3.10 -6.31 8.18
CA VAL A 151 -3.35 -4.94 7.70
C VAL A 151 -2.37 -4.56 6.58
N LEU A 152 -1.08 -4.87 6.76
CA LEU A 152 -0.06 -4.64 5.74
C LEU A 152 -0.29 -5.51 4.50
N GLY A 153 -0.74 -6.75 4.68
CA GLY A 153 -1.16 -7.66 3.61
C GLY A 153 -2.26 -7.03 2.75
N CYS A 154 -3.36 -6.61 3.38
CA CYS A 154 -4.49 -5.94 2.71
C CYS A 154 -4.03 -4.68 1.96
N ARG A 155 -3.22 -3.83 2.61
CA ARG A 155 -2.68 -2.61 1.99
C ARG A 155 -1.82 -2.91 0.77
N ASN A 156 -0.99 -3.95 0.84
CA ASN A 156 -0.11 -4.32 -0.27
C ASN A 156 -0.89 -4.94 -1.43
N GLN A 157 -1.87 -5.80 -1.14
CA GLN A 157 -2.78 -6.34 -2.14
C GLN A 157 -3.55 -5.22 -2.84
N PHE A 158 -4.11 -4.27 -2.08
CA PHE A 158 -4.80 -3.11 -2.65
C PHE A 158 -3.88 -2.28 -3.56
N ALA A 159 -2.66 -1.98 -3.13
CA ALA A 159 -1.71 -1.22 -3.94
C ALA A 159 -1.32 -1.96 -5.24
N GLN A 160 -1.08 -3.27 -5.16
CA GLN A 160 -0.79 -4.11 -6.32
C GLN A 160 -1.97 -4.16 -7.28
N PHE A 161 -3.19 -4.32 -6.76
CA PHE A 161 -4.42 -4.30 -7.54
C PHE A 161 -4.60 -2.99 -8.31
N MET A 162 -4.47 -1.85 -7.64
CA MET A 162 -4.58 -0.52 -8.27
C MET A 162 -3.54 -0.32 -9.37
N MET A 163 -2.31 -0.81 -9.17
CA MET A 163 -1.24 -0.73 -10.17
C MET A 163 -1.47 -1.68 -11.36
N GLN A 164 -1.88 -2.92 -11.10
CA GLN A 164 -2.11 -3.94 -12.11
C GLN A 164 -3.18 -3.51 -13.11
N TYR A 165 -4.27 -2.93 -12.61
CA TYR A 165 -5.41 -2.50 -13.43
C TYR A 165 -5.40 -1.01 -13.78
N SER A 166 -4.36 -0.27 -13.38
CA SER A 166 -4.21 1.17 -13.64
C SER A 166 -5.43 2.00 -13.21
N LEU A 167 -5.96 1.72 -12.02
CA LEU A 167 -7.23 2.27 -11.51
C LEU A 167 -7.11 3.67 -10.88
N ASN A 168 -5.95 4.32 -10.99
CA ASN A 168 -5.62 5.60 -10.37
C ASN A 168 -6.37 6.79 -10.96
#